data_AF-A0A0H3HZG2-F1
#
_entry.id   AF-A0A0H3HZG2-F1
#
_cell.length_a   1.000
_cell.length_b   1.000
_cell.length_c   1.000
_cell.angle_alpha   90.00
_cell.angle_beta   90.00
_cell.angle_gamma   90.00
#
_symmetry.space_group_name_H-M   'P 1'
#
loop_
_entity.id
_entity.type
_entity.pdbx_description
1 polymer ?
#
loop_
_entity_poly.entity_id
_entity_poly.type
_entity_poly.pdbx_seq_one_letter_code
_entity_poly.pdbx_strand_id
1 'polypeptide(L)'
;MKKVINSDVIEQIIKLVGGEGNISTVSHCLTRLRFVLNNPDIADIEKIKEIPVVKGCFNNAGQFQIIIGMDVDVYYKELIEKINITATSKEEAKVHAQNNMKFWERLIANLSEIFIPLLPALICGGLLLGLRNVIGEMPVSSDKTLISTYSWLQPIYDFLWLPCEAIFHFLPVAICWSTVKKMGGSPILGIVLGITLVSPQLMNAYGTGSQIPDTWDFGIFVHSESRLSGSSDPLYFSWAIPGLV
;
A
#
# COMPACT_ATOMS: atom_id res chain seq x y z
N MET A 1 7.35 -12.06 -40.12
CA MET A 1 7.87 -13.44 -40.14
C MET A 1 7.52 -14.09 -38.81
N LYS A 2 6.73 -15.17 -38.78
CA LYS A 2 6.56 -15.97 -37.55
C LYS A 2 7.91 -16.64 -37.27
N LYS A 3 8.56 -16.27 -36.17
CA LYS A 3 9.74 -16.99 -35.67
C LYS A 3 9.21 -18.38 -35.30
N VAL A 4 9.69 -19.43 -35.97
CA VAL A 4 9.30 -20.81 -35.66
C VAL A 4 9.87 -21.11 -34.28
N ILE A 5 9.00 -21.15 -33.28
CA ILE A 5 9.37 -21.58 -31.94
C ILE A 5 9.40 -23.10 -31.93
N ASN A 6 10.36 -23.65 -31.20
CA ASN A 6 10.36 -25.06 -30.92
C ASN A 6 9.39 -25.34 -29.78
N SER A 7 8.19 -25.83 -30.13
CA SER A 7 7.10 -26.13 -29.20
C SER A 7 7.51 -27.12 -28.10
N ASP A 8 8.54 -27.93 -28.35
CA ASP A 8 9.14 -28.87 -27.42
C ASP A 8 9.75 -28.17 -26.19
N VAL A 9 10.29 -26.96 -26.38
CA VAL A 9 10.91 -26.18 -25.30
C VAL A 9 9.86 -25.75 -24.27
N ILE A 10 8.67 -25.38 -24.74
CA ILE A 10 7.57 -24.96 -23.87
C ILE A 10 7.04 -26.16 -23.07
N GLU A 11 6.91 -27.32 -23.70
CA GLU A 11 6.52 -28.56 -23.00
C GLU A 11 7.56 -28.99 -21.96
N GLN A 12 8.85 -28.86 -22.28
CA GLN A 12 9.92 -29.11 -21.32
C GLN A 12 9.83 -28.14 -20.15
N ILE A 13 9.61 -26.85 -20.38
CA ILE A 13 9.44 -25.86 -19.31
C ILE A 13 8.23 -26.24 -18.43
N ILE A 14 7.06 -26.53 -19.02
CA ILE A 14 5.85 -26.91 -18.28
C ILE A 14 6.10 -28.16 -17.43
N LYS A 15 6.77 -29.18 -17.99
CA LYS A 15 7.08 -30.42 -17.26
C LYS A 15 8.05 -30.17 -16.10
N LEU A 16 9.10 -29.37 -16.32
CA LEU A 16 10.13 -29.10 -15.33
C LEU A 16 9.66 -28.16 -14.21
N VAL A 17 8.64 -27.33 -14.44
CA VAL A 17 8.00 -26.55 -13.38
C VAL A 17 6.95 -27.34 -12.58
N GLY A 18 6.80 -28.64 -12.82
CA GLY A 18 5.86 -29.52 -12.10
C GLY A 18 4.51 -29.75 -12.80
N GLY A 19 4.41 -29.40 -14.08
CA GLY A 19 3.20 -29.56 -14.89
C GLY A 19 2.22 -28.39 -14.77
N GLU A 20 1.18 -28.42 -15.60
CA GLU A 20 0.15 -27.36 -15.65
C GLU A 20 -0.54 -27.16 -14.29
N GLY A 21 -0.82 -28.24 -13.57
CA GLY A 21 -1.46 -28.17 -12.24
C GLY A 21 -0.61 -27.48 -11.16
N ASN A 22 0.70 -27.33 -11.37
CA ASN A 22 1.57 -26.60 -10.45
C ASN A 22 1.64 -25.10 -10.78
N ILE A 23 1.17 -24.67 -11.94
CA ILE A 23 1.24 -23.27 -12.39
C ILE A 23 -0.04 -22.57 -11.94
N SER A 24 0.06 -21.61 -11.03
CA SER A 24 -1.08 -20.77 -10.63
C SER A 24 -1.32 -19.68 -11.67
N THR A 25 -0.29 -18.89 -11.97
CA THR A 25 -0.37 -17.81 -12.97
C THR A 25 0.95 -17.62 -13.68
N VAL A 26 0.87 -17.09 -14.90
CA VAL A 26 2.03 -16.74 -15.71
C VAL A 26 1.92 -15.30 -16.18
N SER A 27 3.01 -14.55 -16.02
CA SER A 27 3.17 -13.20 -16.54
C SER A 27 4.55 -13.04 -17.18
N HIS A 28 4.75 -11.98 -17.95
CA HIS A 28 6.04 -11.69 -18.57
C HIS A 28 6.37 -10.19 -18.47
N CYS A 29 7.67 -9.88 -18.47
CA CYS A 29 8.16 -8.53 -18.71
C CYS A 29 8.89 -8.49 -20.05
N LEU A 30 9.80 -7.52 -20.26
CA LEU A 30 10.55 -7.42 -21.52
C LEU A 30 11.52 -8.58 -21.77
N THR A 31 12.02 -9.23 -20.72
CA THR A 31 13.09 -10.24 -20.86
C THR A 31 12.89 -11.53 -20.06
N ARG A 32 11.82 -11.62 -19.26
CA ARG A 32 11.63 -12.71 -18.28
C ARG A 32 10.18 -13.19 -18.25
N LEU A 33 10.00 -14.51 -18.16
CA LEU A 33 8.76 -15.14 -17.75
C LEU A 33 8.74 -15.24 -16.23
N ARG A 34 7.57 -14.98 -15.63
CA ARG A 34 7.32 -15.09 -14.19
C ARG A 34 6.16 -16.04 -13.97
N PHE A 35 6.43 -17.12 -13.27
CA PHE A 35 5.48 -18.13 -12.85
C PHE A 35 5.21 -17.95 -11.36
N VAL A 36 3.95 -17.94 -11.00
CA VAL A 36 3.53 -18.20 -9.63
C VAL A 36 3.21 -19.69 -9.57
N LEU A 37 3.97 -20.43 -8.78
CA LEU A 37 3.81 -21.87 -8.63
C LEU A 37 3.06 -22.18 -7.34
N ASN A 38 2.20 -23.20 -7.37
CA ASN A 38 1.49 -23.71 -6.19
C ASN A 38 2.48 -24.35 -5.21
N ASN A 39 3.43 -25.12 -5.73
CA ASN A 39 4.53 -25.72 -4.98
C ASN A 39 5.87 -25.49 -5.70
N PRO A 40 6.70 -24.53 -5.23
CA PRO A 40 7.99 -24.23 -5.83
C PRO A 40 9.01 -25.38 -5.74
N ASP A 41 8.87 -26.31 -4.79
CA ASP A 41 9.86 -27.38 -4.55
C ASP A 41 9.81 -28.47 -5.62
N ILE A 42 8.73 -28.54 -6.39
CA ILE A 42 8.57 -29.48 -7.52
C ILE A 42 9.37 -29.00 -8.74
N ALA A 43 9.70 -27.71 -8.82
CA ALA A 43 10.37 -27.14 -9.99
C ALA A 43 11.86 -27.52 -10.02
N ASP A 44 12.29 -28.14 -11.11
CA ASP A 44 13.67 -28.57 -11.31
C ASP A 44 14.50 -27.44 -11.96
N ILE A 45 15.03 -26.57 -11.09
CA ILE A 45 15.75 -25.35 -11.49
C ILE A 45 17.02 -25.67 -12.30
N GLU A 46 17.72 -26.74 -11.95
CA GLU A 46 18.98 -27.12 -12.60
C GLU A 46 18.71 -27.57 -14.04
N LYS A 47 17.72 -28.43 -14.27
CA LYS A 47 17.33 -28.83 -15.63
C LYS A 47 16.77 -27.68 -16.46
N ILE A 48 16.09 -26.71 -15.83
CA ILE A 48 15.58 -25.53 -16.55
C ILE A 48 16.72 -24.64 -17.05
N LYS A 49 17.83 -24.54 -16.32
CA LYS A 49 19.02 -23.78 -16.76
C LYS A 49 19.75 -24.45 -17.94
N GLU A 50 19.60 -25.76 -18.12
CA GLU A 50 20.22 -26.50 -19.22
C GLU A 50 19.51 -26.27 -20.57
N ILE A 51 18.29 -25.72 -20.55
CA ILE A 51 17.54 -25.40 -21.77
C ILE A 51 18.29 -24.29 -22.53
N PRO A 52 18.63 -24.47 -23.82
CA PRO A 52 19.46 -23.52 -24.59
C PRO A 52 18.90 -22.10 -24.67
N VAL A 53 17.57 -21.95 -24.57
CA VAL A 53 16.85 -20.68 -24.63
C VAL A 53 16.88 -19.95 -23.28
N VAL A 54 17.12 -20.66 -22.18
CA VAL A 54 17.10 -20.12 -20.83
C VAL A 54 18.47 -19.57 -20.47
N LYS A 55 18.54 -18.25 -20.26
CA LYS A 55 19.77 -17.55 -19.86
C LYS A 55 19.98 -17.53 -18.34
N GLY A 56 18.97 -17.95 -17.58
CA GLY A 56 19.02 -18.00 -16.12
C GLY A 56 17.64 -18.24 -15.51
N CYS A 57 17.64 -18.74 -14.29
CA CYS A 57 16.42 -19.04 -13.55
C CYS A 57 16.58 -18.71 -12.06
N PHE A 58 15.58 -18.08 -11.45
CA PHE A 58 15.59 -17.66 -10.05
C PHE A 58 14.25 -17.93 -9.39
N ASN A 59 14.28 -18.42 -8.15
CA ASN A 59 13.10 -18.47 -7.29
C ASN A 59 13.28 -17.39 -6.20
N ASN A 60 12.40 -16.39 -6.17
CA ASN A 60 12.45 -15.34 -5.16
C ASN A 60 11.05 -15.03 -4.64
N ALA A 61 10.87 -15.06 -3.32
CA ALA A 61 9.64 -14.68 -2.63
C ALA A 61 8.35 -15.30 -3.22
N GLY A 62 8.38 -16.58 -3.59
CA GLY A 62 7.22 -17.29 -4.14
C GLY A 62 6.94 -17.04 -5.62
N GLN A 63 7.83 -16.37 -6.34
CA GLN A 63 7.76 -16.21 -7.80
C GLN A 63 8.98 -16.85 -8.48
N PHE A 64 8.71 -17.81 -9.35
CA PHE A 64 9.69 -18.49 -10.16
C PHE A 64 9.90 -17.74 -11.49
N GLN A 65 11.13 -17.33 -11.79
CA GLN A 65 11.43 -16.47 -12.94
C GLN A 65 12.43 -17.12 -13.88
N ILE A 66 12.09 -17.18 -15.17
CA ILE A 66 12.94 -17.71 -16.24
C ILE A 66 13.34 -16.57 -17.17
N ILE A 67 14.64 -16.38 -17.39
CA ILE A 67 15.18 -15.36 -18.29
C ILE A 67 15.32 -15.97 -19.69
N ILE A 68 14.56 -15.46 -20.65
CA ILE A 68 14.61 -15.89 -22.06
C ILE A 68 15.31 -14.82 -22.92
N GLY A 69 15.05 -13.54 -22.65
CA GLY A 69 15.52 -12.41 -23.44
C GLY A 69 14.40 -11.75 -24.25
N MET A 70 14.74 -11.03 -25.32
CA MET A 70 13.82 -10.16 -26.07
C MET A 70 12.65 -10.90 -26.74
N ASP A 71 12.76 -12.21 -26.94
CA ASP A 71 11.72 -13.03 -27.59
C ASP A 71 10.63 -13.50 -26.62
N VAL A 72 10.65 -13.07 -25.36
CA VAL A 72 9.79 -13.62 -24.29
C VAL A 72 8.28 -13.52 -24.55
N ASP A 73 7.83 -12.48 -25.26
CA ASP A 73 6.42 -12.31 -25.64
C ASP A 73 5.92 -13.46 -26.53
N VAL A 74 6.77 -13.98 -27.40
CA VAL A 74 6.41 -15.06 -28.32
C VAL A 74 6.29 -16.39 -27.57
N TYR A 75 7.22 -16.67 -26.66
CA TYR A 75 7.15 -17.85 -25.78
C TYR A 75 5.96 -17.79 -24.81
N TYR A 76 5.63 -16.60 -24.29
CA TYR A 76 4.48 -16.42 -23.41
C TYR A 76 3.16 -16.76 -24.09
N LYS A 77 2.96 -16.30 -25.33
CA LYS A 77 1.73 -16.55 -26.10
C LYS A 77 1.51 -18.04 -26.34
N GLU A 78 2.54 -18.73 -26.82
CA GLU A 78 2.45 -20.17 -27.08
C GLU A 78 2.32 -20.99 -25.79
N LEU A 79 2.92 -20.52 -24.70
CA LEU A 79 2.77 -21.11 -23.38
C LEU A 79 1.33 -20.96 -22.85
N ILE A 80 0.68 -19.81 -23.04
CA ILE A 80 -0.74 -19.64 -22.69
C ILE A 80 -1.66 -20.45 -23.60
N GLU A 81 -1.32 -20.62 -24.88
CA GLU A 81 -2.13 -21.46 -25.78
C GLU A 81 -2.07 -22.94 -25.39
N LYS A 82 -0.92 -23.42 -24.87
CA LYS A 82 -0.75 -24.81 -24.42
C LYS A 82 -1.33 -25.06 -23.04
N ILE A 83 -1.02 -24.19 -22.10
CA ILE A 83 -1.51 -24.32 -20.75
C ILE A 83 -2.95 -23.84 -20.77
N ASN A 84 -3.92 -24.75 -20.64
CA ASN A 84 -5.36 -24.43 -20.60
C ASN A 84 -5.77 -23.63 -19.33
N ILE A 85 -4.79 -23.03 -18.65
CA ILE A 85 -4.94 -22.07 -17.57
C ILE A 85 -5.32 -20.75 -18.21
N THR A 86 -6.62 -20.64 -18.42
CA THR A 86 -7.30 -19.43 -18.86
C THR A 86 -7.07 -18.34 -17.83
N ALA A 87 -5.93 -17.62 -17.91
CA ALA A 87 -5.62 -16.40 -17.17
C ALA A 87 -6.33 -16.33 -15.81
N THR A 88 -6.16 -17.37 -14.97
CA THR A 88 -6.98 -17.48 -13.77
C THR A 88 -6.62 -16.28 -12.92
N SER A 89 -7.67 -15.54 -12.58
CA SER A 89 -7.64 -14.17 -12.11
C SER A 89 -6.44 -13.88 -11.19
N LYS A 90 -5.84 -12.69 -11.36
CA LYS A 90 -4.89 -12.07 -10.41
C LYS A 90 -5.34 -12.17 -8.94
N GLU A 91 -6.61 -12.43 -8.67
CA GLU A 91 -7.16 -12.70 -7.34
C GLU A 91 -6.72 -14.06 -6.74
N GLU A 92 -6.63 -15.15 -7.51
CA GLU A 92 -6.33 -16.49 -6.95
C GLU A 92 -4.82 -16.70 -6.69
N ALA A 93 -3.94 -16.17 -7.54
CA ALA A 93 -2.50 -16.18 -7.31
C ALA A 93 -2.09 -15.41 -6.05
N LYS A 94 -2.87 -14.40 -5.67
CA LYS A 94 -2.65 -13.62 -4.46
C LYS A 94 -3.04 -14.40 -3.20
N VAL A 95 -4.07 -15.25 -3.29
CA VAL A 95 -4.53 -16.11 -2.18
C VAL A 95 -3.52 -17.23 -1.91
N HIS A 96 -2.96 -17.86 -2.95
CA HIS A 96 -1.98 -18.93 -2.79
C HIS A 96 -0.61 -18.46 -2.27
N ALA A 97 -0.12 -17.28 -2.71
CA ALA A 97 1.11 -16.69 -2.18
C ALA A 97 0.97 -16.24 -0.71
N GLN A 98 -0.23 -15.88 -0.25
CA GLN A 98 -0.49 -15.47 1.12
C GLN A 98 -0.63 -16.64 2.11
N ASN A 99 -0.92 -17.85 1.64
CA ASN A 99 -1.08 -19.03 2.49
C ASN A 99 0.24 -19.63 2.98
N ASN A 100 1.37 -19.34 2.32
CA ASN A 100 2.69 -19.84 2.70
C ASN A 100 3.53 -18.82 3.52
N MET A 101 2.96 -17.66 3.85
CA MET A 101 3.62 -16.59 4.62
C MET A 101 3.26 -16.69 6.10
N LYS A 102 4.22 -16.36 6.97
CA LYS A 102 3.97 -16.28 8.42
C LYS A 102 2.89 -15.24 8.69
N PHE A 103 2.06 -15.43 9.71
CA PHE A 103 0.97 -14.50 10.08
C PHE A 103 1.43 -13.03 10.14
N TRP A 104 2.62 -12.78 10.67
CA TRP A 104 3.24 -11.46 10.74
C TRP A 104 3.58 -10.86 9.36
N GLU A 105 4.11 -11.67 8.45
CA GLU A 105 4.40 -11.24 7.07
C GLU A 105 3.10 -10.92 6.32
N ARG A 106 2.03 -11.71 6.56
CA ARG A 106 0.70 -11.45 5.98
C ARG A 106 0.07 -10.17 6.52
N LEU A 107 0.25 -9.88 7.81
CA LEU A 107 -0.24 -8.64 8.43
C LEU A 107 0.51 -7.43 7.87
N ILE A 108 1.85 -7.49 7.80
CA ILE A 108 2.68 -6.42 7.22
C ILE A 108 2.36 -6.22 5.74
N ALA A 109 2.17 -7.29 4.97
CA ALA A 109 1.78 -7.21 3.56
C ALA A 109 0.41 -6.54 3.39
N ASN A 110 -0.59 -6.94 4.19
CA ASN A 110 -1.91 -6.33 4.17
C ASN A 110 -1.87 -4.84 4.53
N LEU A 111 -1.10 -4.46 5.55
CA LEU A 111 -0.92 -3.06 5.92
C LEU A 111 -0.22 -2.26 4.81
N SER A 112 0.85 -2.82 4.23
CA SER A 112 1.60 -2.19 3.16
C SER A 112 0.73 -1.94 1.93
N GLU A 113 -0.15 -2.88 1.59
CA GLU A 113 -1.08 -2.72 0.46
C GLU A 113 -2.08 -1.56 0.64
N ILE A 114 -2.42 -1.19 1.87
CA ILE A 114 -3.28 -0.02 2.17
C ILE A 114 -2.52 1.29 1.92
N PHE A 115 -1.21 1.33 2.18
CA PHE A 115 -0.41 2.54 2.02
C PHE A 115 0.15 2.74 0.61
N ILE A 116 0.27 1.70 -0.22
CA ILE A 116 0.80 1.83 -1.59
C ILE A 116 0.08 2.93 -2.41
N PRO A 117 -1.27 3.01 -2.44
CA PRO A 117 -1.97 4.07 -3.15
C PRO A 117 -1.73 5.47 -2.58
N LEU A 118 -1.30 5.58 -1.31
CA LEU A 118 -1.08 6.83 -0.58
C LEU A 118 0.35 7.36 -0.74
N LEU A 119 1.31 6.49 -1.04
CA LEU A 119 2.73 6.83 -1.15
C LEU A 119 3.00 8.02 -2.09
N PRO A 120 2.45 8.09 -3.32
CA PRO A 120 2.74 9.21 -4.21
C PRO A 120 2.31 10.57 -3.64
N ALA A 121 1.12 10.63 -3.05
CA ALA A 121 0.60 11.85 -2.44
C ALA A 121 1.43 12.26 -1.21
N LEU A 122 1.78 11.32 -0.34
CA LEU A 122 2.59 11.57 0.86
C LEU A 122 4.01 12.03 0.52
N ILE A 123 4.63 11.45 -0.50
CA ILE A 123 5.96 11.86 -0.96
C ILE A 123 5.90 13.29 -1.50
N CYS A 124 4.94 13.61 -2.37
CA CYS A 124 4.78 14.96 -2.90
C CYS A 124 4.46 15.98 -1.79
N GLY A 125 3.52 15.67 -0.89
CA GLY A 125 3.15 16.54 0.23
C GLY A 125 4.31 16.78 1.19
N GLY A 126 5.08 15.73 1.52
CA GLY A 126 6.26 15.86 2.38
C GLY A 126 7.37 16.70 1.77
N LEU A 127 7.63 16.55 0.47
CA LEU A 127 8.63 17.38 -0.24
C LEU A 127 8.19 18.85 -0.33
N LEU A 128 6.90 19.11 -0.60
CA LEU A 128 6.36 20.47 -0.60
C LEU A 128 6.41 21.12 0.79
N LEU A 129 6.07 20.37 1.83
CA LEU A 129 6.16 20.85 3.21
C LEU A 129 7.60 21.12 3.62
N GLY A 130 8.54 20.26 3.20
CA GLY A 130 9.98 20.47 3.39
C GLY A 130 10.46 21.75 2.71
N LEU A 131 10.06 21.98 1.46
CA LEU A 131 10.38 23.23 0.74
C LEU A 131 9.77 24.45 1.44
N ARG A 132 8.52 24.37 1.88
CA ARG A 132 7.85 25.44 2.65
C ARG A 132 8.62 25.76 3.93
N ASN A 133 9.07 24.76 4.67
CA ASN A 133 9.85 24.94 5.90
C ASN A 133 11.20 25.60 5.63
N VAL A 134 11.88 25.24 4.55
CA VAL A 134 13.13 25.91 4.14
C VAL A 134 12.89 27.39 3.85
N ILE A 135 11.78 27.73 3.20
CA ILE A 135 11.46 29.12 2.84
C ILE A 135 11.03 29.93 4.07
N GLY A 136 10.16 29.41 4.94
CA GLY A 136 9.53 30.21 6.00
C GLY A 136 10.04 30.00 7.41
N GLU A 137 10.60 28.84 7.72
CA GLU A 137 10.94 28.45 9.10
C GLU A 137 12.46 28.41 9.33
N MET A 138 13.26 28.21 8.28
CA MET A 138 14.71 28.09 8.39
C MET A 138 15.39 29.48 8.45
N PRO A 139 16.18 29.77 9.50
CA PRO A 139 16.98 31.00 9.56
C PRO A 139 18.19 30.88 8.64
N VAL A 140 18.30 31.76 7.65
CA VAL A 140 19.36 31.69 6.62
C VAL A 140 20.52 32.64 6.89
N SER A 141 20.27 33.81 7.49
CA SER A 141 21.33 34.70 7.99
C SER A 141 20.80 35.68 9.02
N SER A 142 21.50 35.80 10.15
CA SER A 142 21.20 36.76 11.24
C SER A 142 19.79 36.63 11.85
N ASP A 143 19.33 35.39 12.12
CA ASP A 143 18.00 35.07 12.68
C ASP A 143 16.79 35.56 11.88
N LYS A 144 17.01 35.93 10.61
CA LYS A 144 15.95 36.33 9.68
C LYS A 144 15.63 35.18 8.72
N THR A 145 14.35 34.87 8.60
CA THR A 145 13.83 33.89 7.63
C THR A 145 13.92 34.45 6.21
N LEU A 146 13.96 33.57 5.20
CA LEU A 146 14.02 34.00 3.79
C LEU A 146 12.85 34.92 3.42
N ILE A 147 11.68 34.70 4.02
CA ILE A 147 10.50 35.54 3.78
C ILE A 147 10.68 36.96 4.34
N SER A 148 11.33 37.10 5.51
CA SER A 148 11.65 38.42 6.08
C SER A 148 12.71 39.19 5.28
N THR A 149 13.56 38.47 4.54
CA THR A 149 14.58 39.05 3.66
C THR A 149 14.02 39.36 2.26
N TYR A 150 13.09 38.53 1.78
CA TYR A 150 12.47 38.61 0.46
C TYR A 150 10.96 38.56 0.59
N SER A 151 10.33 39.72 0.82
CA SER A 151 8.87 39.82 1.03
C SER A 151 8.03 39.32 -0.16
N TRP A 152 8.62 39.20 -1.36
CA TRP A 152 7.95 38.62 -2.53
C TRP A 152 7.75 37.10 -2.44
N LEU A 153 8.43 36.40 -1.50
CA LEU A 153 8.27 34.96 -1.26
C LEU A 153 7.06 34.63 -0.37
N GLN A 154 6.49 35.61 0.35
CA GLN A 154 5.36 35.40 1.27
C GLN A 154 4.16 34.74 0.57
N PRO A 155 3.69 35.20 -0.61
CA PRO A 155 2.53 34.57 -1.27
C PRO A 155 2.83 33.14 -1.74
N ILE A 156 4.09 32.82 -2.07
CA ILE A 156 4.50 31.47 -2.45
C ILE A 156 4.48 30.55 -1.23
N TYR A 157 4.96 31.02 -0.08
CA TYR A 157 4.92 30.28 1.17
C TYR A 157 3.47 29.96 1.61
N ASP A 158 2.58 30.95 1.54
CA ASP A 158 1.16 30.77 1.88
C ASP A 158 0.46 29.82 0.89
N PHE A 159 0.76 29.95 -0.41
CA PHE A 159 0.23 29.05 -1.42
C PHE A 159 0.70 27.60 -1.27
N LEU A 160 1.98 27.38 -0.90
CA LEU A 160 2.53 26.03 -0.67
C LEU A 160 1.86 25.30 0.49
N TRP A 161 1.26 26.03 1.43
CA TRP A 161 0.50 25.42 2.54
C TRP A 161 -0.77 24.71 2.06
N LEU A 162 -1.48 25.28 1.10
CA LEU A 162 -2.78 24.77 0.62
C LEU A 162 -2.76 23.28 0.18
N PRO A 163 -1.85 22.82 -0.71
CA PRO A 163 -1.77 21.40 -1.07
C PRO A 163 -1.24 20.52 0.06
N CYS A 164 -0.38 21.06 0.94
CA CYS A 164 0.13 20.31 2.09
C CYS A 164 -0.99 20.02 3.08
N GLU A 165 -1.76 21.05 3.44
CA GLU A 165 -2.93 20.93 4.31
C GLU A 165 -3.92 19.93 3.74
N ALA A 166 -4.23 19.99 2.43
CA ALA A 166 -5.13 19.03 1.80
C ALA A 166 -4.65 17.56 1.94
N ILE A 167 -3.37 17.29 1.73
CA ILE A 167 -2.83 15.91 1.78
C ILE A 167 -2.80 15.38 3.22
N PHE A 168 -2.37 16.20 4.18
CA PHE A 168 -2.18 15.75 5.56
C PHE A 168 -3.48 15.81 6.39
N HIS A 169 -4.32 16.82 6.19
CA HIS A 169 -5.61 16.95 6.89
C HIS A 169 -6.59 15.85 6.46
N PHE A 170 -6.64 15.53 5.17
CA PHE A 170 -7.49 14.46 4.64
C PHE A 170 -6.80 13.09 4.58
N LEU A 171 -5.65 12.93 5.22
CA LEU A 171 -4.96 11.64 5.32
C LEU A 171 -5.85 10.53 5.91
N PRO A 172 -6.66 10.76 6.97
CA PRO A 172 -7.57 9.74 7.48
C PRO A 172 -8.61 9.31 6.43
N VAL A 173 -9.10 10.24 5.60
CA VAL A 173 -10.03 9.94 4.50
C VAL A 173 -9.41 8.98 3.51
N ALA A 174 -8.16 9.25 3.12
CA ALA A 174 -7.44 8.44 2.15
C ALA A 174 -7.14 7.03 2.70
N ILE A 175 -6.83 6.91 4.00
CA ILE A 175 -6.61 5.62 4.68
C ILE A 175 -7.90 4.80 4.74
N CYS A 176 -9.02 5.39 5.15
CA CYS A 176 -10.31 4.70 5.22
C CYS A 176 -10.79 4.24 3.84
N TRP A 177 -10.63 5.08 2.81
CA TRP A 177 -10.90 4.69 1.43
C TRP A 177 -10.06 3.49 0.98
N SER A 178 -8.74 3.54 1.22
CA SER A 178 -7.82 2.48 0.81
C SER A 178 -8.10 1.15 1.54
N THR A 179 -8.45 1.23 2.82
CA THR A 179 -8.78 0.08 3.66
C THR A 179 -10.06 -0.61 3.17
N VAL A 180 -11.13 0.16 2.94
CA VAL A 180 -12.41 -0.40 2.46
C VAL A 180 -12.26 -0.98 1.05
N LYS A 181 -11.51 -0.30 0.18
CA LYS A 181 -11.20 -0.81 -1.16
C LYS A 181 -10.42 -2.12 -1.11
N LYS A 182 -9.49 -2.27 -0.16
CA LYS A 182 -8.71 -3.50 0.05
C LYS A 182 -9.56 -4.64 0.62
N MET A 183 -10.52 -4.34 1.47
CA MET A 183 -11.46 -5.31 2.05
C MET A 183 -12.61 -5.70 1.10
N GLY A 184 -12.66 -5.13 -0.11
CA GLY A 184 -13.74 -5.39 -1.08
C GLY A 184 -15.07 -4.72 -0.73
N GLY A 185 -15.08 -3.74 0.18
CA GLY A 185 -16.26 -2.96 0.53
C GLY A 185 -16.49 -1.79 -0.42
N SER A 186 -17.58 -1.04 -0.19
CA SER A 186 -17.93 0.11 -1.03
C SER A 186 -17.01 1.31 -0.73
N PRO A 187 -16.20 1.80 -1.68
CA PRO A 187 -15.23 2.87 -1.43
C PRO A 187 -15.86 4.16 -0.90
N ILE A 188 -17.12 4.44 -1.26
CA ILE A 188 -17.87 5.59 -0.75
C ILE A 188 -18.05 5.53 0.77
N LEU A 189 -18.26 4.34 1.34
CA LEU A 189 -18.42 4.15 2.78
C LEU A 189 -17.11 4.46 3.51
N GLY A 190 -15.97 4.09 2.92
CA GLY A 190 -14.65 4.45 3.44
C GLY A 190 -14.40 5.95 3.45
N ILE A 191 -14.83 6.66 2.39
CA ILE A 191 -14.72 8.12 2.33
C ILE A 191 -15.60 8.79 3.38
N VAL A 192 -16.86 8.38 3.51
CA VAL A 192 -17.80 8.95 4.51
C VAL A 192 -17.28 8.75 5.94
N LEU A 193 -16.80 7.55 6.25
CA LEU A 193 -16.21 7.23 7.55
C LEU A 193 -14.96 8.07 7.80
N GLY A 194 -14.11 8.23 6.79
CA GLY A 194 -12.92 9.07 6.88
C GLY A 194 -13.23 10.55 7.08
N ILE A 195 -14.23 11.11 6.38
CA ILE A 195 -14.67 12.50 6.56
C ILE A 195 -15.23 12.69 7.96
N THR A 196 -15.93 11.69 8.49
CA THR A 196 -16.41 11.70 9.87
C THR A 196 -15.22 11.82 10.83
N LEU A 197 -14.14 11.04 10.64
CA LEU A 197 -12.93 11.11 11.48
C LEU A 197 -12.19 12.46 11.44
N VAL A 198 -12.34 13.24 10.36
CA VAL A 198 -11.74 14.57 10.20
C VAL A 198 -12.74 15.68 10.57
N SER A 199 -13.99 15.31 10.89
CA SER A 199 -15.03 16.27 11.23
C SER A 199 -14.60 17.10 12.44
N PRO A 200 -14.75 18.43 12.40
CA PRO A 200 -14.45 19.31 13.54
C PRO A 200 -15.33 19.03 14.77
N GLN A 201 -16.39 18.21 14.63
CA GLN A 201 -17.21 17.71 15.74
C GLN A 201 -16.53 16.61 16.56
N LEU A 202 -15.56 15.90 15.95
CA LEU A 202 -14.65 15.01 16.65
C LEU A 202 -13.44 15.88 17.03
N MET A 203 -13.24 16.05 18.33
CA MET A 203 -12.26 16.97 18.91
C MET A 203 -10.93 16.98 18.13
N ASN A 204 -10.61 18.14 17.55
CA ASN A 204 -9.43 18.29 16.71
C ASN A 204 -8.17 18.12 17.58
N ALA A 205 -7.24 17.24 17.20
CA ALA A 205 -6.06 16.91 18.00
C ALA A 205 -5.17 18.13 18.32
N TYR A 206 -5.26 19.21 17.54
CA TYR A 206 -4.59 20.49 17.78
C TYR A 206 -5.31 21.39 18.81
N GLY A 207 -6.59 21.14 19.12
CA GLY A 207 -7.41 21.87 20.08
C GLY A 207 -7.47 21.26 21.49
N THR A 208 -6.87 20.08 21.68
CA THR A 208 -6.87 19.28 22.93
C THR A 208 -6.20 19.96 24.13
N GLY A 209 -5.68 21.18 23.97
CA GLY A 209 -5.06 21.97 25.02
C GLY A 209 -5.85 23.21 25.49
N SER A 210 -7.04 23.51 24.94
CA SER A 210 -7.71 24.79 25.24
C SER A 210 -9.24 24.73 25.42
N GLN A 211 -9.88 23.60 25.14
CA GLN A 211 -11.34 23.45 25.28
C GLN A 211 -11.64 22.24 26.15
N ILE A 212 -12.59 22.41 27.08
CA ILE A 212 -13.17 21.30 27.84
C ILE A 212 -13.90 20.42 26.80
N PRO A 213 -13.67 19.11 26.74
CA PRO A 213 -14.35 18.27 25.75
C PRO A 213 -15.86 18.40 25.91
N ASP A 214 -16.53 18.74 24.81
CA ASP A 214 -17.99 18.71 24.75
C ASP A 214 -18.47 17.29 25.01
N THR A 215 -19.15 17.10 26.14
CA THR A 215 -19.69 15.80 26.54
C THR A 215 -20.88 15.46 25.66
N TRP A 216 -20.86 14.28 25.04
CA TRP A 216 -22.04 13.74 24.36
C TRP A 216 -22.92 13.03 25.39
N ASP A 217 -24.06 13.64 25.69
CA ASP A 217 -25.11 13.10 26.54
C ASP A 217 -26.17 12.42 25.66
N PHE A 218 -26.19 11.08 25.68
CA PHE A 218 -27.19 10.27 24.99
C PHE A 218 -28.35 9.85 25.92
N GLY A 219 -28.55 10.55 27.04
CA GLY A 219 -29.63 10.35 28.01
C GLY A 219 -29.46 9.14 28.93
N ILE A 220 -28.91 8.03 28.43
CA ILE A 220 -28.59 6.80 29.21
C ILE A 220 -27.08 6.61 29.40
N PHE A 221 -26.28 7.29 28.58
CA PHE A 221 -24.82 7.23 28.62
C PHE A 221 -24.27 8.62 28.35
N VAL A 222 -23.42 9.09 29.26
CA VAL A 222 -22.63 10.32 29.07
C VAL A 222 -21.19 9.89 28.83
N HIS A 223 -20.62 10.30 27.70
CA HIS A 223 -19.21 10.11 27.41
C HIS A 223 -18.44 11.41 27.69
N SER A 224 -17.55 11.38 28.68
CA SER A 224 -16.66 12.50 29.01
C SER A 224 -15.22 12.04 29.00
N GLU A 225 -14.39 12.63 28.15
CA GLU A 225 -12.94 12.41 28.15
C GLU A 225 -12.27 13.45 29.04
N SER A 226 -12.39 13.32 30.37
CA SER A 226 -11.76 14.26 31.30
C SER A 226 -10.34 13.81 31.65
N ARG A 227 -9.32 14.48 31.09
CA ARG A 227 -7.96 14.41 31.60
C ARG A 227 -7.81 15.46 32.70
N LEU A 228 -7.93 15.06 33.97
CA LEU A 228 -7.66 15.96 35.10
C LEU A 228 -6.19 16.37 35.04
N SER A 229 -5.95 17.67 34.84
CA SER A 229 -4.61 18.28 34.87
C SER A 229 -3.99 18.02 36.25
N GLY A 230 -2.96 17.18 36.33
CA GLY A 230 -2.03 17.20 37.47
C GLY A 230 -1.57 15.89 38.10
N SER A 231 -1.96 14.69 37.67
CA SER A 231 -1.37 13.45 38.21
C SER A 231 -0.99 12.44 37.12
N SER A 232 0.13 11.75 37.35
CA SER A 232 0.80 10.80 36.45
C SER A 232 0.13 9.42 36.39
N ASP A 233 -1.20 9.38 36.42
CA ASP A 233 -1.98 8.14 36.43
C ASP A 233 -2.68 7.87 35.09
N PRO A 234 -2.91 6.59 34.72
CA PRO A 234 -3.33 6.20 33.37
C PRO A 234 -4.76 6.65 33.04
N LEU A 235 -5.07 6.74 31.74
CA LEU A 235 -6.38 7.09 31.18
C LEU A 235 -7.48 6.20 31.78
N TYR A 236 -8.29 6.75 32.68
CA TYR A 236 -9.47 6.06 33.21
C TYR A 236 -10.68 6.37 32.32
N PHE A 237 -11.20 5.32 31.69
CA PHE A 237 -12.51 5.35 31.03
C PHE A 237 -13.59 5.25 32.10
N SER A 238 -14.25 6.36 32.43
CA SER A 238 -15.39 6.36 33.35
C SER A 238 -16.69 6.27 32.54
N TRP A 239 -17.45 5.20 32.77
CA TRP A 239 -18.79 5.01 32.24
C TRP A 239 -19.76 5.36 33.38
N ALA A 240 -20.49 6.47 33.25
CA ALA A 240 -21.52 6.86 34.23
C ALA A 240 -22.91 6.80 33.60
N ILE A 241 -23.83 6.11 34.28
CA ILE A 241 -25.27 6.11 33.98
C ILE A 241 -25.89 7.26 34.79
N PRO A 242 -26.59 8.22 34.15
CA PRO A 242 -27.25 9.31 34.88
C PRO A 242 -28.34 8.74 35.81
N GLY A 243 -28.25 8.99 37.13
CA GLY A 243 -29.31 8.66 38.10
C GLY A 243 -28.93 7.77 39.29
N LEU A 244 -27.63 7.58 39.59
CA LEU A 244 -27.18 6.82 40.75
C LEU A 244 -26.15 7.59 41.61
N VAL A 245 -26.49 8.85 41.96
CA VAL A 245 -26.21 9.52 43.25
C VAL A 245 -27.36 10.49 43.50
#